data_AF-A0A6A6IQN1-F1
#
_entry.id   AF-A0A6A6IQN1-F1
#
_cell.length_a   1.000
_cell.length_b   1.000
_cell.length_c   1.000
_cell.angle_alpha   90.00
_cell.angle_beta   90.00
_cell.angle_gamma   90.00
#
_symmetry.space_group_name_H-M   'P 1'
#
loop_
_entity.id
_entity.type
_entity.pdbx_description
1 polymer ?
#
loop_
_entity_poly.entity_id
_entity_poly.type
_entity_poly.pdbx_seq_one_letter_code
_entity_poly.pdbx_strand_id
1 'polypeptide(L)'
;MLLLQHPTKFRVCLTVNDAVSISIVPPSNSAASNTAVSLDCGPGTMFIDYAVRYATSNQLEHDLEGSYGARGTVNMGVVDRFLETHDYTNRAPPLHIATEMFGHHEAQGLIDECLFLGMSDFDIIATVTRITAENMARQYRRLITGLFGPDHKVDEIFICGPGARNTAIVDYLEDVLPEEVITRPLDDIGIPGDAKESVGAAQLGLEAVLDLAATDLERKESASSLRHTAAGSVVRGNQWEVIRKQVLLFSNGAPLGPIQRLIVDGDTSGDRRKQPKGDSKIAAL
;
A
#
# COMPACT_ATOMS: atom_id res chain seq x y z
N MET A 1 5.36 -7.98 -5.29
CA MET A 1 4.94 -7.98 -3.87
C MET A 1 4.58 -9.41 -3.45
N LEU A 2 5.56 -10.19 -3.00
CA LEU A 2 5.39 -11.63 -2.70
C LEU A 2 4.44 -11.87 -1.52
N LEU A 3 4.35 -10.89 -0.61
CA LEU A 3 3.56 -10.95 0.62
C LEU A 3 2.08 -11.32 0.41
N LEU A 4 1.47 -10.90 -0.70
CA LEU A 4 0.07 -11.21 -1.00
C LEU A 4 -0.11 -12.33 -2.02
N GLN A 5 0.97 -12.83 -2.62
CA GLN A 5 0.86 -13.76 -3.73
C GLN A 5 0.21 -15.07 -3.29
N HIS A 6 -0.78 -15.52 -4.05
CA HIS A 6 -1.51 -16.77 -3.80
C HIS A 6 -1.33 -17.73 -4.97
N PRO A 7 -1.32 -19.06 -4.76
CA PRO A 7 -1.21 -20.03 -5.85
C PRO A 7 -2.31 -19.89 -6.91
N THR A 8 -3.54 -19.62 -6.48
CA THR A 8 -4.74 -19.66 -7.33
C THR A 8 -5.63 -18.42 -7.29
N LYS A 9 -5.38 -17.47 -6.38
CA LYS A 9 -6.30 -16.35 -6.13
C LYS A 9 -5.70 -15.07 -6.68
N PHE A 10 -6.51 -14.30 -7.40
CA PHE A 10 -6.21 -12.95 -7.83
C PHE A 10 -6.54 -11.99 -6.71
N ARG A 11 -5.52 -11.31 -6.20
CA ARG A 11 -5.63 -10.46 -5.02
C ARG A 11 -5.36 -9.01 -5.37
N VAL A 12 -6.11 -8.13 -4.76
CA VAL A 12 -5.86 -6.69 -4.81
C VAL A 12 -5.72 -6.17 -3.39
N CYS A 13 -4.86 -5.17 -3.20
CA CYS A 13 -4.71 -4.51 -1.92
C CYS A 13 -4.80 -3.01 -2.10
N LEU A 14 -5.78 -2.44 -1.42
CA LEU A 14 -6.07 -1.02 -1.34
C LEU A 14 -5.41 -0.49 -0.06
N THR A 15 -4.37 0.33 -0.21
CA THR A 15 -3.64 0.91 0.93
C THR A 15 -4.05 2.37 1.08
N VAL A 16 -4.63 2.73 2.22
CA VAL A 16 -5.08 4.09 2.53
C VAL A 16 -4.10 4.71 3.54
N ASN A 17 -3.01 5.26 3.01
CA ASN A 17 -2.07 6.10 3.77
C ASN A 17 -2.36 7.58 3.47
N ASP A 18 -1.39 8.46 3.69
CA ASP A 18 -1.48 9.86 3.27
C ASP A 18 -1.85 9.98 1.80
N ALA A 19 -1.29 9.12 0.95
CA ALA A 19 -1.75 8.83 -0.39
C ALA A 19 -2.38 7.43 -0.46
N VAL A 20 -3.35 7.24 -1.35
CA VAL A 20 -3.88 5.90 -1.65
C VAL A 20 -3.00 5.20 -2.67
N SER A 21 -2.80 3.89 -2.49
CA SER A 21 -2.15 3.04 -3.48
C SER A 21 -2.91 1.74 -3.70
N ILE A 22 -2.85 1.24 -4.94
CA ILE A 22 -3.49 -0.01 -5.34
C ILE A 22 -2.41 -0.98 -5.79
N SER A 23 -2.32 -2.11 -5.12
CA SER A 23 -1.44 -3.22 -5.49
C SER A 23 -2.27 -4.36 -6.07
N ILE A 24 -1.98 -4.76 -7.31
CA ILE A 24 -2.62 -5.88 -7.99
C ILE A 24 -1.64 -7.05 -8.01
N VAL A 25 -2.09 -8.22 -7.54
CA VAL A 25 -1.25 -9.41 -7.36
C VAL A 25 -1.96 -10.63 -7.96
N PRO A 26 -1.63 -10.98 -9.22
CA PRO A 26 -2.16 -12.17 -9.87
C PRO A 26 -1.67 -13.47 -9.21
N PRO A 27 -2.36 -14.60 -9.45
CA PRO A 27 -1.94 -15.90 -8.95
C PRO A 27 -0.53 -16.29 -9.42
N SER A 28 0.26 -16.96 -8.58
CA SER A 28 1.60 -17.43 -8.97
C SER A 28 1.56 -18.47 -10.10
N ASN A 29 0.49 -19.26 -10.19
CA ASN A 29 0.36 -20.30 -11.21
C ASN A 29 -0.26 -19.77 -12.52
N SER A 30 -0.48 -18.46 -12.63
CA SER A 30 -1.00 -17.82 -13.84
C SER A 30 0.14 -17.35 -14.73
N ALA A 31 -0.08 -17.33 -16.05
CA ALA A 31 0.82 -16.67 -17.01
C ALA A 31 1.02 -15.18 -16.70
N ALA A 32 0.11 -14.58 -15.92
CA ALA A 32 0.16 -13.20 -15.46
C ALA A 32 0.98 -13.02 -14.15
N SER A 33 1.63 -14.04 -13.59
CA SER A 33 2.34 -13.96 -12.30
C SER A 33 3.35 -12.80 -12.21
N ASN A 34 3.94 -12.42 -13.34
CA ASN A 34 4.93 -11.34 -13.44
C ASN A 34 4.31 -9.96 -13.73
N THR A 35 2.99 -9.84 -13.71
CA THR A 35 2.26 -8.56 -13.95
C THR A 35 1.82 -7.87 -12.67
N ALA A 36 2.36 -8.30 -11.52
CA ALA A 36 2.09 -7.63 -10.25
C ALA A 36 2.54 -6.16 -10.32
N VAL A 37 1.62 -5.26 -10.00
CA VAL A 37 1.84 -3.81 -10.12
C VAL A 37 1.35 -3.12 -8.85
N SER A 38 2.03 -2.05 -8.45
CA SER A 38 1.57 -1.16 -7.37
C SER A 38 1.68 0.27 -7.85
N LEU A 39 0.60 1.03 -7.71
CA LEU A 39 0.50 2.40 -8.21
C LEU A 39 -0.10 3.28 -7.12
N ASP A 40 0.49 4.46 -6.95
CA ASP A 40 -0.13 5.54 -6.19
C ASP A 40 -1.29 6.11 -7.02
N CYS A 41 -2.44 6.31 -6.39
CA CYS A 41 -3.71 6.54 -7.08
C CYS A 41 -4.36 7.87 -6.72
N GLY A 42 -3.83 8.63 -5.77
CA GLY A 42 -4.34 9.94 -5.39
C GLY A 42 -4.24 10.19 -3.89
N PRO A 43 -4.83 11.28 -3.39
CA PRO A 43 -4.77 11.62 -1.99
C PRO A 43 -5.55 10.60 -1.15
N GLY A 44 -5.02 10.32 0.04
CA GLY A 44 -5.60 9.44 1.05
C GLY A 44 -5.99 10.22 2.29
N THR A 45 -5.38 9.91 3.43
CA THR A 45 -5.68 10.57 4.73
C THR A 45 -5.23 12.02 4.77
N MET A 46 -4.23 12.42 3.97
CA MET A 46 -3.64 13.77 4.06
C MET A 46 -4.67 14.90 3.94
N PHE A 47 -5.68 14.76 3.07
CA PHE A 47 -6.70 15.79 2.86
C PHE A 47 -7.75 15.76 3.98
N ILE A 48 -8.07 14.57 4.45
CA ILE A 48 -9.00 14.37 5.57
C ILE A 48 -8.41 15.00 6.82
N ASP A 49 -7.14 14.72 7.11
CA ASP A 49 -6.39 15.27 8.23
C ASP A 49 -6.29 16.80 8.14
N TYR A 50 -6.08 17.33 6.93
CA TYR A 50 -6.08 18.77 6.70
C TYR A 50 -7.45 19.40 6.99
N ALA A 51 -8.54 18.78 6.55
CA ALA A 51 -9.90 19.23 6.83
C ALA A 51 -10.25 19.16 8.32
N VAL A 52 -9.79 18.12 9.03
CA VAL A 52 -9.98 17.99 10.48
C VAL A 52 -9.21 19.07 11.23
N ARG A 53 -7.94 19.31 10.87
CA ARG A 53 -7.13 20.38 11.47
C ARG A 53 -7.78 21.74 11.25
N TYR A 54 -8.32 21.98 10.05
CA TYR A 54 -9.06 23.21 9.75
C TYR A 54 -10.31 23.34 10.66
N ALA A 55 -11.21 22.35 10.61
CA ALA A 55 -12.48 22.34 11.34
C ALA A 55 -12.31 22.47 12.87
N THR A 56 -11.24 21.89 13.41
CA THR A 56 -10.99 21.85 14.85
C THR A 56 -10.02 22.91 15.33
N SER A 57 -9.58 23.83 14.47
CA SER A 57 -8.54 24.81 14.78
C SER A 57 -7.27 24.16 15.35
N ASN A 58 -6.83 23.07 14.72
CA ASN A 58 -5.67 22.23 15.08
C ASN A 58 -5.78 21.52 16.45
N GLN A 59 -6.97 21.36 17.03
CA GLN A 59 -7.13 20.55 18.25
C GLN A 59 -7.04 19.05 17.97
N LEU A 60 -7.44 18.62 16.78
CA LEU A 60 -7.31 17.24 16.31
C LEU A 60 -6.49 17.21 15.02
N GLU A 61 -5.71 16.14 14.86
CA GLU A 61 -4.86 15.94 13.67
C GLU A 61 -5.49 15.00 12.65
N HIS A 62 -6.41 14.13 13.06
CA HIS A 62 -6.98 13.03 12.27
C HIS A 62 -8.46 12.83 12.58
N ASP A 63 -9.23 12.34 11.61
CA ASP A 63 -10.61 11.88 11.84
C ASP A 63 -10.59 10.46 12.42
N LEU A 64 -10.63 10.35 13.74
CA LEU A 64 -10.63 9.06 14.43
C LEU A 64 -11.85 8.23 14.01
N GLU A 65 -11.56 7.10 13.35
CA GLU A 65 -12.53 6.11 12.85
C GLU A 65 -13.61 6.67 11.89
N GLY A 66 -13.40 7.87 11.33
CA GLY A 66 -14.38 8.54 10.48
C GLY A 66 -15.52 9.23 11.25
N SER A 67 -15.38 9.44 12.56
CA SER A 67 -16.43 9.95 13.43
C SER A 67 -16.95 11.36 13.05
N TYR A 68 -16.10 12.22 12.49
CA TYR A 68 -16.52 13.53 11.98
C TYR A 68 -17.22 13.39 10.63
N GLY A 69 -16.61 12.65 9.69
CA GLY A 69 -17.20 12.41 8.37
C GLY A 69 -18.58 11.76 8.45
N ALA A 70 -18.79 10.83 9.38
CA ALA A 70 -20.07 10.15 9.59
C ALA A 70 -21.22 11.08 10.03
N ARG A 71 -20.91 12.28 10.53
CA ARG A 71 -21.91 13.28 10.96
C ARG A 71 -22.28 14.27 9.86
N GLY A 72 -21.51 14.29 8.78
CA GLY A 72 -21.72 15.20 7.66
C GLY A 72 -22.58 14.59 6.55
N THR A 73 -22.97 15.46 5.63
CA THR A 73 -23.61 15.09 4.37
C THR A 73 -22.62 15.33 3.24
N VAL A 74 -22.36 14.28 2.47
CA VAL A 74 -21.46 14.33 1.31
C VAL A 74 -22.07 15.22 0.21
N ASN A 75 -21.29 16.19 -0.28
CA ASN A 75 -21.63 16.96 -1.48
C ASN A 75 -21.01 16.30 -2.73
N MET A 76 -21.77 15.40 -3.37
CA MET A 76 -21.30 14.69 -4.58
C MET A 76 -20.90 15.62 -5.72
N GLY A 77 -21.51 16.81 -5.85
CA GLY A 77 -21.12 17.77 -6.88
C GLY A 77 -19.69 18.28 -6.73
N VAL A 78 -19.19 18.42 -5.49
CA VAL A 78 -17.79 18.74 -5.22
C VAL A 78 -16.90 17.52 -5.48
N VAL A 79 -17.34 16.32 -5.04
CA VAL A 79 -16.61 15.06 -5.29
C VAL A 79 -16.34 14.86 -6.78
N ASP A 80 -17.39 14.95 -7.60
CA ASP A 80 -17.29 14.72 -9.05
C ASP A 80 -16.41 15.76 -9.72
N ARG A 81 -16.63 17.06 -9.45
CA ARG A 81 -15.79 18.14 -9.99
C ARG A 81 -14.31 17.96 -9.63
N PHE A 82 -14.03 17.62 -8.38
CA PHE A 82 -12.67 17.44 -7.91
C PHE A 82 -11.97 16.33 -8.67
N LEU A 83 -12.61 15.16 -8.80
CA LEU A 83 -12.05 13.98 -9.47
C LEU A 83 -11.97 14.12 -11.00
N GLU A 84 -12.84 14.92 -11.61
CA GLU A 84 -12.74 15.27 -13.04
C GLU A 84 -11.55 16.21 -13.32
N THR A 85 -11.27 17.12 -12.39
CA THR A 85 -10.20 18.13 -12.55
C THR A 85 -8.83 17.55 -12.20
N HIS A 86 -8.76 16.58 -11.28
CA HIS A 86 -7.52 16.01 -10.76
C HIS A 86 -7.37 14.53 -11.14
N ASP A 87 -6.81 14.26 -12.33
CA ASP A 87 -6.42 12.89 -12.70
C ASP A 87 -5.03 12.54 -12.17
N TYR A 88 -4.98 11.79 -11.07
CA TYR A 88 -3.74 11.35 -10.44
C TYR A 88 -3.01 10.23 -11.19
N THR A 89 -3.62 9.60 -12.19
CA THR A 89 -2.96 8.54 -13.00
C THR A 89 -1.92 9.06 -13.99
N ASN A 90 -2.03 10.34 -14.36
CA ASN A 90 -1.21 10.95 -15.40
C ASN A 90 -0.13 11.89 -14.81
N ARG A 91 0.07 11.90 -13.48
CA ARG A 91 1.08 12.75 -12.84
C ARG A 91 2.48 12.13 -12.94
N ALA A 92 3.43 12.94 -13.40
CA ALA A 92 4.86 12.74 -13.17
C ALA A 92 5.31 13.89 -12.28
N PRO A 93 5.92 13.70 -11.08
CA PRO A 93 6.60 12.53 -10.47
C PRO A 93 5.70 11.66 -9.56
N PRO A 94 6.22 10.58 -8.91
CA PRO A 94 5.47 9.77 -7.95
C PRO A 94 4.70 10.62 -6.94
N LEU A 95 3.47 10.22 -6.63
CA LEU A 95 2.52 11.08 -5.94
C LEU A 95 3.03 11.55 -4.58
N HIS A 96 3.75 10.71 -3.84
CA HIS A 96 4.38 11.10 -2.57
C HIS A 96 5.30 12.33 -2.70
N ILE A 97 6.03 12.49 -3.81
CA ILE A 97 6.86 13.68 -4.09
C ILE A 97 5.98 14.89 -4.40
N ALA A 98 4.90 14.69 -5.16
CA ALA A 98 3.96 15.77 -5.49
C ALA A 98 3.14 16.22 -4.27
N THR A 99 2.87 15.31 -3.34
CA THR A 99 2.15 15.55 -2.08
C THR A 99 2.93 16.45 -1.14
N GLU A 100 4.22 16.18 -0.91
CA GLU A 100 5.06 17.04 -0.07
C GLU A 100 5.20 18.46 -0.64
N MET A 101 5.13 18.60 -1.98
CA MET A 101 5.29 19.90 -2.65
C MET A 101 3.98 20.68 -2.81
N PHE A 102 2.82 20.01 -2.99
CA PHE A 102 1.59 20.67 -3.43
C PHE A 102 0.30 20.21 -2.71
N GLY A 103 0.35 19.14 -1.90
CA GLY A 103 -0.84 18.52 -1.31
C GLY A 103 -1.64 19.48 -0.42
N HIS A 104 -0.98 20.31 0.37
CA HIS A 104 -1.67 21.27 1.24
C HIS A 104 -2.38 22.39 0.46
N HIS A 105 -1.86 22.80 -0.69
CA HIS A 105 -2.50 23.82 -1.52
C HIS A 105 -3.76 23.27 -2.20
N GLU A 106 -3.72 22.03 -2.70
CA GLU A 106 -4.89 21.34 -3.24
C GLU A 106 -5.96 21.13 -2.15
N ALA A 107 -5.56 20.67 -0.96
CA ALA A 107 -6.47 20.49 0.17
C ALA A 107 -7.13 21.81 0.59
N GLN A 108 -6.36 22.89 0.70
CA GLN A 108 -6.88 24.21 1.03
C GLN A 108 -7.88 24.70 -0.03
N GLY A 109 -7.55 24.57 -1.32
CA GLY A 109 -8.47 24.98 -2.40
C GLY A 109 -9.79 24.22 -2.38
N LEU A 110 -9.76 22.92 -2.09
CA LEU A 110 -10.96 22.10 -1.91
C LEU A 110 -11.79 22.56 -0.70
N ILE A 111 -11.16 22.90 0.42
CA ILE A 111 -11.86 23.41 1.60
C ILE A 111 -12.46 24.79 1.32
N ASP A 112 -11.72 25.69 0.68
CA ASP A 112 -12.19 27.03 0.30
C ASP A 112 -13.43 26.95 -0.59
N GLU A 113 -13.45 26.02 -1.55
CA GLU A 113 -14.63 25.74 -2.37
C GLU A 113 -15.83 25.29 -1.52
N CYS A 114 -15.63 24.35 -0.60
CA CYS A 114 -16.71 23.88 0.27
C CYS A 114 -17.24 24.99 1.18
N LEU A 115 -16.36 25.84 1.72
CA LEU A 115 -16.72 27.00 2.55
C LEU A 115 -17.51 28.03 1.75
N PHE A 116 -17.11 28.30 0.51
CA PHE A 116 -17.84 29.18 -0.38
C PHE A 116 -19.27 28.69 -0.65
N LEU A 117 -19.47 27.37 -0.68
CA LEU A 117 -20.78 26.74 -0.79
C LEU A 117 -21.59 26.72 0.53
N GLY A 118 -21.03 27.25 1.63
CA GLY A 118 -21.69 27.32 2.93
C GLY A 118 -21.83 25.96 3.64
N MET A 119 -20.96 25.00 3.31
CA MET A 119 -20.95 23.68 3.94
C MET A 119 -20.51 23.76 5.40
N SER A 120 -21.06 22.89 6.25
CA SER A 120 -20.57 22.74 7.62
C SER A 120 -19.24 22.00 7.66
N ASP A 121 -18.49 22.14 8.75
CA ASP A 121 -17.23 21.41 8.96
C ASP A 121 -17.39 19.88 8.81
N PHE A 122 -18.52 19.32 9.30
CA PHE A 122 -18.82 17.90 9.13
C PHE A 122 -19.05 17.54 7.67
N ASP A 123 -19.79 18.37 6.91
CA ASP A 123 -20.03 18.14 5.49
C ASP A 123 -18.73 18.24 4.67
N ILE A 124 -17.84 19.16 5.04
CA ILE A 124 -16.50 19.29 4.44
C ILE A 124 -15.73 17.98 4.63
N ILE A 125 -15.59 17.52 5.87
CA ILE A 125 -14.85 16.29 6.19
C ILE A 125 -15.48 15.08 5.50
N ALA A 126 -16.82 14.97 5.49
CA ALA A 126 -17.53 13.89 4.79
C ALA A 126 -17.26 13.90 3.28
N THR A 127 -17.28 15.08 2.66
CA THR A 127 -17.05 15.25 1.22
C THR A 127 -15.61 14.95 0.84
N VAL A 128 -14.65 15.44 1.61
CA VAL A 128 -13.22 15.15 1.42
C VAL A 128 -12.92 13.66 1.59
N THR A 129 -13.52 13.02 2.61
CA THR A 129 -13.40 11.58 2.83
C THR A 129 -13.97 10.79 1.65
N ARG A 130 -15.12 11.22 1.09
CA ARG A 130 -15.71 10.59 -0.09
C ARG A 130 -14.81 10.72 -1.33
N ILE A 131 -14.11 11.84 -1.52
CA ILE A 131 -13.16 12.02 -2.63
C ILE A 131 -12.10 10.91 -2.61
N THR A 132 -11.52 10.61 -1.45
CA THR A 132 -10.54 9.53 -1.29
C THR A 132 -11.12 8.17 -1.69
N ALA A 133 -12.28 7.82 -1.14
CA ALA A 133 -12.90 6.51 -1.37
C ALA A 133 -13.38 6.34 -2.84
N GLU A 134 -14.01 7.37 -3.42
CA GLU A 134 -14.48 7.38 -4.81
C GLU A 134 -13.33 7.36 -5.80
N ASN A 135 -12.26 8.13 -5.55
CA ASN A 135 -11.06 8.05 -6.37
C ASN A 135 -10.51 6.63 -6.39
N MET A 136 -10.36 5.99 -5.22
CA MET A 136 -9.81 4.65 -5.14
C MET A 136 -10.68 3.62 -5.87
N ALA A 137 -12.01 3.72 -5.77
CA ALA A 137 -12.94 2.89 -6.53
C ALA A 137 -12.81 3.10 -8.06
N ARG A 138 -12.73 4.37 -8.52
CA ARG A 138 -12.52 4.70 -9.94
C ARG A 138 -11.20 4.13 -10.46
N GLN A 139 -10.12 4.29 -9.70
CA GLN A 139 -8.79 3.80 -10.08
C GLN A 139 -8.73 2.28 -10.09
N TYR A 140 -9.33 1.62 -9.09
CA TYR A 140 -9.45 0.16 -9.09
C TYR A 140 -10.11 -0.35 -10.39
N ARG A 141 -11.28 0.19 -10.75
CA ARG A 141 -12.00 -0.23 -11.97
C ARG A 141 -11.17 0.03 -13.23
N ARG A 142 -10.52 1.20 -13.32
CA ARG A 142 -9.67 1.58 -14.45
C ARG A 142 -8.47 0.64 -14.60
N LEU A 143 -7.79 0.31 -13.51
CA LEU A 143 -6.61 -0.56 -13.52
C LEU A 143 -6.97 -2.01 -13.87
N ILE A 144 -8.03 -2.56 -13.27
CA ILE A 144 -8.48 -3.92 -13.60
C ILE A 144 -8.90 -4.01 -15.08
N THR A 145 -9.72 -3.05 -15.53
CA THR A 145 -10.18 -3.02 -16.92
C THR A 145 -9.02 -2.85 -17.90
N GLY A 146 -8.10 -1.91 -17.62
CA GLY A 146 -7.01 -1.57 -18.51
C GLY A 146 -5.92 -2.65 -18.62
N LEU A 147 -5.65 -3.38 -17.54
CA LEU A 147 -4.59 -4.38 -17.51
C LEU A 147 -5.08 -5.81 -17.80
N PHE A 148 -6.33 -6.13 -17.44
CA PHE A 148 -6.85 -7.50 -17.47
C PHE A 148 -8.18 -7.66 -18.23
N GLY A 149 -8.82 -6.56 -18.60
CA GLY A 149 -10.12 -6.54 -19.29
C GLY A 149 -11.31 -6.28 -18.36
N PRO A 150 -12.46 -5.85 -18.91
CA PRO A 150 -13.61 -5.36 -18.14
C PRO A 150 -14.28 -6.43 -17.26
N ASP A 151 -14.26 -7.69 -17.67
CA ASP A 151 -14.92 -8.80 -16.96
C ASP A 151 -13.94 -9.61 -16.09
N HIS A 152 -12.75 -9.07 -15.81
CA HIS A 152 -11.76 -9.78 -15.02
C HIS A 152 -12.23 -9.93 -13.56
N LYS A 153 -12.12 -11.16 -13.04
CA LYS A 153 -12.56 -11.49 -11.68
C LYS A 153 -11.43 -11.32 -10.68
N VAL A 154 -11.71 -10.58 -9.61
CA VAL A 154 -10.86 -10.46 -8.43
C VAL A 154 -11.44 -11.36 -7.34
N ASP A 155 -10.59 -12.18 -6.70
CA ASP A 155 -11.07 -13.10 -5.67
C ASP A 155 -11.12 -12.44 -4.29
N GLU A 156 -10.12 -11.60 -3.97
CA GLU A 156 -9.98 -10.98 -2.65
C GLU A 156 -9.43 -9.56 -2.77
N ILE A 157 -10.04 -8.63 -2.04
CA ILE A 157 -9.56 -7.26 -1.83
C ILE A 157 -9.17 -7.10 -0.37
N PHE A 158 -7.93 -6.67 -0.13
CA PHE A 158 -7.45 -6.30 1.20
C PHE A 158 -7.43 -4.79 1.35
N ILE A 159 -8.09 -4.26 2.37
CA ILE A 159 -8.03 -2.84 2.71
C ILE A 159 -7.09 -2.68 3.92
N CYS A 160 -6.05 -1.85 3.79
CA CYS A 160 -5.05 -1.65 4.84
C CYS A 160 -4.53 -0.21 4.90
N GLY A 161 -3.62 0.05 5.84
CA GLY A 161 -3.09 1.38 6.13
C GLY A 161 -3.93 2.13 7.17
N PRO A 162 -3.45 3.27 7.70
CA PRO A 162 -4.12 4.01 8.76
C PRO A 162 -5.57 4.40 8.43
N GLY A 163 -5.83 4.77 7.16
CA GLY A 163 -7.16 5.15 6.69
C GLY A 163 -8.14 3.99 6.56
N ALA A 164 -7.69 2.73 6.63
CA ALA A 164 -8.57 1.56 6.66
C ALA A 164 -9.38 1.44 7.97
N ARG A 165 -9.08 2.28 8.97
CA ARG A 165 -9.89 2.41 10.19
C ARG A 165 -11.04 3.41 10.03
N ASN A 166 -11.05 4.20 8.95
CA ASN A 166 -12.13 5.14 8.68
C ASN A 166 -13.31 4.39 8.05
N THR A 167 -14.36 4.19 8.85
CA THR A 167 -15.56 3.44 8.45
C THR A 167 -16.24 4.04 7.21
N ALA A 168 -16.28 5.37 7.09
CA ALA A 168 -16.88 6.04 5.92
C ALA A 168 -16.14 5.74 4.60
N ILE A 169 -14.84 5.40 4.65
CA ILE A 169 -14.08 4.95 3.48
C ILE A 169 -14.39 3.48 3.20
N VAL A 170 -14.29 2.63 4.21
CA VAL A 170 -14.46 1.17 4.07
C VAL A 170 -15.87 0.85 3.60
N ASP A 171 -16.89 1.36 4.29
CA ASP A 171 -18.31 1.11 3.97
C ASP A 171 -18.61 1.52 2.52
N TYR A 172 -18.10 2.69 2.09
CA TYR A 172 -18.30 3.14 0.71
C TYR A 172 -17.62 2.22 -0.31
N LEU A 173 -16.40 1.76 -0.04
CA LEU A 173 -15.70 0.85 -0.95
C LEU A 173 -16.44 -0.48 -1.04
N GLU A 174 -16.89 -1.04 0.08
CA GLU A 174 -17.65 -2.29 0.11
C GLU A 174 -18.97 -2.16 -0.66
N ASP A 175 -19.65 -1.01 -0.58
CA ASP A 175 -20.88 -0.74 -1.32
C ASP A 175 -20.68 -0.67 -2.84
N VAL A 176 -19.52 -0.18 -3.31
CA VAL A 176 -19.29 0.11 -4.74
C VAL A 176 -18.39 -0.90 -5.45
N LEU A 177 -17.70 -1.75 -4.70
CA LEU A 177 -16.93 -2.88 -5.23
C LEU A 177 -17.89 -4.02 -5.62
N PRO A 178 -17.49 -4.93 -6.52
CA PRO A 178 -18.36 -6.02 -6.94
C PRO A 178 -18.72 -6.93 -5.76
N GLU A 179 -20.00 -7.28 -5.62
CA GLU A 179 -20.56 -8.06 -4.49
C GLU A 179 -19.89 -9.43 -4.33
N GLU A 180 -19.37 -9.99 -5.42
CA GLU A 180 -18.69 -11.30 -5.41
C GLU A 180 -17.28 -11.25 -4.83
N VAL A 181 -16.70 -10.06 -4.64
CA VAL A 181 -15.33 -9.90 -4.15
C VAL A 181 -15.31 -9.86 -2.64
N ILE A 182 -14.48 -10.69 -2.03
CA ILE A 182 -14.33 -10.70 -0.57
C ILE A 182 -13.42 -9.54 -0.16
N THR A 183 -13.97 -8.53 0.52
CA THR A 183 -13.22 -7.48 1.22
C THR A 183 -12.86 -7.95 2.62
N ARG A 184 -11.61 -7.72 3.05
CA ARG A 184 -11.18 -8.00 4.42
C ARG A 184 -9.92 -7.22 4.82
N PRO A 185 -9.64 -7.03 6.12
CA PRO A 185 -8.38 -6.46 6.54
C PRO A 185 -7.21 -7.40 6.23
N LEU A 186 -6.02 -6.84 6.07
CA LEU A 186 -4.82 -7.61 5.79
C LEU A 186 -4.43 -8.54 6.95
N ASP A 187 -4.79 -8.15 8.17
CA ASP A 187 -4.57 -8.91 9.40
C ASP A 187 -5.17 -10.32 9.37
N ASP A 188 -6.26 -10.52 8.61
CA ASP A 188 -6.94 -11.81 8.46
C ASP A 188 -6.07 -12.89 7.79
N ILE A 189 -5.00 -12.48 7.09
CA ILE A 189 -4.02 -13.41 6.51
C ILE A 189 -2.69 -13.41 7.29
N GLY A 190 -2.70 -12.94 8.53
CA GLY A 190 -1.54 -12.95 9.44
C GLY A 190 -0.54 -11.84 9.18
N ILE A 191 -0.92 -10.82 8.41
CA ILE A 191 -0.04 -9.70 8.04
C ILE A 191 -0.66 -8.41 8.61
N PRO A 192 -0.07 -7.81 9.65
CA PRO A 192 -0.60 -6.57 10.20
C PRO A 192 -0.63 -5.47 9.14
N GLY A 193 -1.81 -4.87 8.91
CA GLY A 193 -1.99 -3.84 7.89
C GLY A 193 -0.98 -2.69 8.00
N ASP A 194 -0.76 -2.19 9.21
CA ASP A 194 0.17 -1.10 9.52
C ASP A 194 1.64 -1.49 9.28
N ALA A 195 1.97 -2.79 9.28
CA ALA A 195 3.33 -3.28 9.10
C ALA A 195 3.66 -3.63 7.64
N LYS A 196 2.66 -3.68 6.74
CA LYS A 196 2.82 -4.13 5.34
C LYS A 196 4.00 -3.46 4.64
N GLU A 197 4.09 -2.13 4.70
CA GLU A 197 5.15 -1.38 4.03
C GLU A 197 6.51 -1.60 4.67
N SER A 198 6.58 -1.65 6.01
CA SER A 198 7.81 -1.94 6.74
C SER A 198 8.35 -3.34 6.41
N VAL A 199 7.48 -4.34 6.33
CA VAL A 199 7.83 -5.70 5.92
C VAL A 199 8.28 -5.73 4.45
N GLY A 200 7.59 -5.01 3.58
CA GLY A 200 7.99 -4.86 2.17
C GLY A 200 9.38 -4.23 2.01
N ALA A 201 9.68 -3.17 2.77
CA ALA A 201 11.00 -2.54 2.80
C ALA A 201 12.08 -3.48 3.34
N ALA A 202 11.78 -4.26 4.38
CA ALA A 202 12.69 -5.27 4.90
C ALA A 202 13.00 -6.37 3.87
N GLN A 203 11.98 -6.81 3.11
CA GLN A 203 12.16 -7.78 2.03
C GLN A 203 13.07 -7.21 0.93
N LEU A 204 12.84 -5.98 0.47
CA LEU A 204 13.69 -5.33 -0.54
C LEU A 204 15.13 -5.15 -0.04
N GLY A 205 15.30 -4.80 1.24
CA GLY A 205 16.63 -4.73 1.87
C GLY A 205 17.34 -6.07 1.89
N LEU A 206 16.64 -7.16 2.20
CA LEU A 206 17.18 -8.52 2.14
C LEU A 206 17.61 -8.88 0.70
N GLU A 207 16.75 -8.67 -0.29
CA GLU A 207 17.05 -8.94 -1.70
C GLU A 207 18.29 -8.17 -2.17
N ALA A 208 18.42 -6.88 -1.80
CA ALA A 208 19.59 -6.08 -2.12
C ALA A 208 20.88 -6.60 -1.47
N VAL A 209 20.81 -7.08 -0.22
CA VAL A 209 21.96 -7.67 0.48
C VAL A 209 22.38 -8.99 -0.17
N LEU A 210 21.42 -9.84 -0.53
CA LEU A 210 21.68 -11.12 -1.19
C LEU A 210 22.35 -10.92 -2.56
N ASP A 211 21.84 -9.99 -3.36
CA ASP A 211 22.37 -9.68 -4.70
C ASP A 211 23.79 -9.08 -4.62
N LEU A 212 24.01 -8.13 -3.70
CA LEU A 212 25.34 -7.52 -3.53
C LEU A 212 26.39 -8.52 -3.02
N ALA A 213 26.02 -9.40 -2.07
CA ALA A 213 26.92 -10.42 -1.55
C ALA A 213 27.39 -11.39 -2.65
N ALA A 214 26.49 -11.75 -3.58
CA ALA A 214 26.80 -12.56 -4.74
C ALA A 214 27.66 -11.81 -5.78
N THR A 215 27.37 -10.53 -6.05
CA THR A 215 28.07 -9.72 -7.05
C THR A 215 29.53 -9.41 -6.65
N ASP A 216 29.83 -9.31 -5.34
CA ASP A 216 31.20 -9.19 -4.84
C ASP A 216 32.05 -10.46 -5.11
N LEU A 217 31.48 -11.58 -5.58
CA LEU A 217 32.22 -12.72 -6.13
C LEU A 217 32.64 -12.48 -7.59
N GLU A 218 31.74 -11.93 -8.42
CA GLU A 218 31.93 -11.74 -9.86
C GLU A 218 32.86 -10.55 -10.19
N ARG A 219 33.09 -9.60 -9.27
CA ARG A 219 34.11 -8.54 -9.49
C ARG A 219 35.56 -9.04 -9.57
N LYS A 220 35.81 -10.35 -9.40
CA LYS A 220 37.07 -11.00 -9.79
C LYS A 220 37.09 -11.55 -11.22
N GLU A 221 35.96 -11.73 -11.89
CA GLU A 221 35.88 -12.20 -13.29
C GLU A 221 34.72 -11.52 -14.05
N SER A 222 35.09 -10.52 -14.86
CA SER A 222 34.34 -9.97 -16.00
C SER A 222 32.92 -9.42 -15.79
N ALA A 223 32.81 -8.12 -16.08
CA ALA A 223 31.56 -7.38 -16.18
C ALA A 223 30.74 -7.78 -17.42
N SER A 224 29.59 -8.42 -17.22
CA SER A 224 28.31 -8.06 -17.85
C SER A 224 27.24 -9.12 -17.56
N SER A 225 26.36 -8.85 -16.59
CA SER A 225 24.98 -9.32 -16.70
C SER A 225 24.07 -8.28 -16.07
N LEU A 226 23.18 -7.71 -16.90
CA LEU A 226 22.07 -6.89 -16.44
C LEU A 226 21.09 -7.82 -15.72
N ARG A 227 21.37 -8.09 -14.43
CA ARG A 227 20.40 -8.70 -13.53
C ARG A 227 19.46 -7.62 -13.04
N HIS A 228 18.25 -8.02 -12.66
CA HIS A 228 17.27 -7.15 -12.02
C HIS A 228 17.88 -6.59 -10.74
N THR A 229 18.50 -5.42 -10.83
CA THR A 229 19.10 -4.74 -9.69
C THR A 229 17.97 -4.46 -8.70
N ALA A 230 18.05 -5.05 -7.51
CA ALA A 230 17.18 -4.67 -6.42
C ALA A 230 17.23 -3.14 -6.28
N ALA A 231 16.07 -2.49 -6.31
CA ALA A 231 15.99 -1.04 -6.27
C ALA A 231 16.57 -0.52 -4.94
N GLY A 232 17.68 0.22 -4.99
CA GLY A 232 18.30 0.82 -3.81
C GLY A 232 19.83 0.81 -3.83
N SER A 233 20.43 1.34 -2.76
CA SER A 233 21.87 1.28 -2.55
C SER A 233 22.16 0.68 -1.17
N VAL A 234 23.12 -0.25 -1.10
CA VAL A 234 23.52 -0.87 0.16
C VAL A 234 24.71 -0.10 0.72
N VAL A 235 24.54 0.50 1.89
CA VAL A 235 25.63 1.14 2.64
C VAL A 235 26.26 0.11 3.57
N ARG A 236 27.56 -0.12 3.42
CA ARG A 236 28.31 -1.13 4.19
C ARG A 236 28.61 -0.61 5.60
N GLY A 237 27.94 -1.17 6.60
CA GLY A 237 28.22 -0.92 8.01
C GLY A 237 29.31 -1.83 8.58
N ASN A 238 29.62 -1.66 9.88
CA ASN A 238 30.66 -2.41 10.59
C ASN A 238 30.49 -3.94 10.55
N GLN A 239 29.27 -4.44 10.36
CA GLN A 239 28.94 -5.87 10.34
C GLN A 239 28.88 -6.46 8.91
N TRP A 240 29.23 -5.69 7.88
CA TRP A 240 29.10 -6.12 6.48
C TRP A 240 29.80 -7.46 6.19
N GLU A 241 31.05 -7.62 6.62
CA GLU A 241 31.81 -8.84 6.35
C GLU A 241 31.24 -10.09 7.05
N VAL A 242 30.58 -9.90 8.20
CA VAL A 242 29.90 -10.98 8.92
C VAL A 242 28.67 -11.43 8.14
N ILE A 243 27.81 -10.48 7.75
CA ILE A 243 26.60 -10.74 6.96
C ILE A 243 26.96 -11.38 5.61
N ARG A 244 27.95 -10.82 4.89
CA ARG A 244 28.39 -11.35 3.61
C ARG A 244 28.86 -12.80 3.72
N LYS A 245 29.64 -13.15 4.74
CA LYS A 245 30.08 -14.55 4.96
C LYS A 245 28.89 -15.47 5.23
N GLN A 246 27.90 -15.03 6.00
CA GLN A 246 26.70 -15.82 6.25
C GLN A 246 25.90 -16.07 4.97
N VAL A 247 25.73 -15.06 4.12
CA VAL A 247 25.05 -15.19 2.82
C VAL A 247 25.80 -16.17 1.91
N LEU A 248 27.12 -16.06 1.83
CA LEU A 248 27.94 -16.98 1.01
C LEU A 248 27.92 -18.41 1.53
N LEU A 249 27.90 -18.61 2.84
CA LEU A 249 27.73 -19.93 3.45
C LEU A 249 26.35 -20.50 3.11
N PHE A 250 25.30 -19.69 3.20
CA PHE A 250 23.94 -20.08 2.85
C PHE A 250 23.80 -20.46 1.37
N SER A 251 24.40 -19.67 0.47
CA SER A 251 24.32 -19.90 -0.98
C SER A 251 25.34 -20.91 -1.51
N ASN A 252 26.20 -21.46 -0.63
CA ASN A 252 27.36 -22.27 -1.00
C ASN A 252 28.25 -21.58 -2.07
N GLY A 253 28.38 -20.26 -1.98
CA GLY A 253 29.14 -19.44 -2.93
C GLY A 253 28.49 -19.26 -4.31
N ALA A 254 27.27 -19.75 -4.52
CA ALA A 254 26.54 -19.53 -5.76
C ALA A 254 25.68 -18.24 -5.69
N PRO A 255 25.35 -17.61 -6.83
CA PRO A 255 24.33 -16.58 -6.87
C PRO A 255 22.96 -17.15 -6.51
N LEU A 256 22.18 -16.40 -5.72
CA LEU A 256 20.80 -16.76 -5.39
C LEU A 256 19.85 -16.15 -6.42
N GLY A 257 18.84 -16.92 -6.82
CA GLY A 257 17.72 -16.40 -7.61
C GLY A 257 16.80 -15.49 -6.78
N PRO A 258 15.85 -14.80 -7.43
CA PRO A 258 14.84 -14.02 -6.72
C PRO A 258 14.02 -14.91 -5.81
N ILE A 259 13.56 -14.36 -4.69
CA ILE A 259 12.65 -15.05 -3.78
C ILE A 259 11.37 -15.37 -4.55
N GLN A 260 10.98 -16.65 -4.57
CA GLN A 260 9.80 -17.11 -5.30
C GLN A 260 8.58 -17.31 -4.40
N ARG A 261 8.82 -17.45 -3.09
CA ARG A 261 7.77 -17.79 -2.13
C ARG A 261 8.10 -17.18 -0.77
N LEU A 262 7.07 -16.66 -0.12
CA LEU A 262 7.11 -16.21 1.26
C LEU A 262 6.10 -17.03 2.08
N ILE A 263 6.54 -17.52 3.23
CA ILE A 263 5.70 -18.24 4.18
C ILE A 263 5.64 -17.38 5.44
N VAL A 264 4.45 -16.92 5.81
CA VAL A 264 4.23 -16.20 7.06
C VAL A 264 3.97 -17.24 8.16
N ASP A 265 4.83 -17.23 9.17
CA ASP A 265 4.68 -18.06 10.37
C ASP A 265 4.51 -17.15 11.59
N GLY A 266 3.48 -17.40 12.39
CA GLY A 266 3.07 -16.54 13.50
C GLY A 266 1.82 -17.03 14.19
N ASP A 267 1.77 -16.89 15.51
CA ASP A 267 0.64 -17.30 16.34
C ASP A 267 -0.52 -16.32 16.11
N THR A 268 -1.51 -16.70 15.30
CA THR A 268 -2.71 -15.90 15.00
C THR A 268 -3.73 -15.91 16.15
N SER A 269 -3.37 -16.46 17.31
CA SER A 269 -4.20 -16.46 18.50
C SER A 269 -4.15 -15.10 19.20
N GLY A 270 -5.22 -14.33 19.02
CA GLY A 270 -5.48 -13.07 19.73
C GLY A 270 -5.73 -13.26 21.24
N ASP A 271 -4.75 -13.74 21.99
CA ASP A 271 -4.76 -13.65 23.46
C ASP A 271 -3.35 -13.40 24.01
N ARG A 272 -3.00 -12.11 24.19
CA ARG A 272 -1.73 -11.67 24.81
C ARG A 272 -1.67 -11.95 26.33
N ARG A 273 -2.37 -12.97 26.83
CA ARG A 273 -2.26 -13.44 28.22
C ARG A 273 -2.16 -14.97 28.28
N LYS A 274 -1.02 -15.53 27.86
CA LYS A 274 -0.26 -16.59 28.57
C LYS A 274 0.94 -17.08 27.72
N GLN A 275 2.15 -16.81 28.24
CA GLN A 275 3.45 -17.54 28.23
C GLN A 275 3.67 -18.81 27.36
N PRO A 276 4.92 -19.33 27.18
CA PRO A 276 6.26 -18.78 27.47
C PRO A 276 7.26 -18.83 26.28
N LYS A 277 8.42 -18.19 26.46
CA LYS A 277 9.56 -18.18 25.52
C LYS A 277 10.02 -19.59 25.13
N GLY A 278 10.04 -19.88 23.83
CA GLY A 278 10.73 -21.02 23.22
C GLY A 278 11.37 -20.59 21.90
N ASP A 279 12.65 -20.88 21.74
CA ASP A 279 13.48 -20.51 20.59
C ASP A 279 12.89 -20.97 19.25
N SER A 280 12.62 -20.05 18.32
CA SER A 280 12.33 -20.39 16.93
C SER A 280 13.55 -20.11 16.05
N LYS A 281 14.00 -21.15 15.34
CA LYS A 281 15.01 -21.07 14.28
C LYS A 281 14.28 -20.80 12.97
N ILE A 282 14.66 -19.73 12.28
CA ILE A 282 14.20 -19.42 10.92
C ILE A 282 15.00 -20.29 9.94
N ALA A 283 14.32 -21.10 9.14
CA ALA A 283 14.89 -21.76 7.98
C ALA A 283 14.17 -21.23 6.73
N ALA A 284 14.93 -20.64 5.81
CA ALA A 284 14.46 -20.31 4.46
C ALA A 284 14.63 -21.55 3.57
N LEU A 285 13.57 -21.93 2.86
CA LEU A 285 13.59 -22.86 1.73
C LEU A 285 13.35 -22.08 0.44
#